data_AF-A0A918TPX9-F1
#
_entry.id   AF-A0A918TPX9-F1
#
_cell.length_a   1.000
_cell.length_b   1.000
_cell.length_c   1.000
_cell.angle_alpha   90.00
_cell.angle_beta   90.00
_cell.angle_gamma   90.00
#
_symmetry.space_group_name_H-M   'P 1'
#
loop_
_entity.id
_entity.type
_entity.pdbx_description
1 polymer ?
#
loop_
_entity_poly.entity_id
_entity_poly.type
_entity_poly.pdbx_seq_one_letter_code
_entity_poly.pdbx_strand_id
1 'polypeptide(L)'
;MVDSVQGLFYEGNMAVAELLRGAALDSHAPARHPNGMEQEPEKPVSKQKVYTLVVEVGRKAGDGLPDKATGAALVIYASGVDEAEAVRETVAVLKVADLAPLDVSGYGTLEERLAEGDEVPEEERELMQRALDENSVVVAQMTPFYD
;
A
#
# COMPACT_ATOMS: atom_id res chain seq x y z
N MET A 1 -39.05 7.58 38.51
CA MET A 1 -38.38 8.10 37.31
C MET A 1 -37.16 8.83 37.81
N VAL A 2 -36.00 8.43 37.29
CA VAL A 2 -34.61 8.56 37.77
C VAL A 2 -34.20 9.76 38.64
N ASP A 3 -33.39 9.41 39.65
CA ASP A 3 -32.66 10.24 40.61
C ASP A 3 -31.63 11.20 39.98
N SER A 4 -31.63 12.40 40.53
CA SER A 4 -30.55 13.23 41.07
C SER A 4 -29.09 13.12 40.59
N VAL A 5 -28.52 14.31 40.52
CA VAL A 5 -27.21 14.76 40.04
C VAL A 5 -26.13 14.64 41.13
N GLN A 6 -24.86 14.64 40.69
CA GLN A 6 -23.59 14.92 41.43
C GLN A 6 -23.08 13.78 42.33
N GLY A 7 -21.79 13.44 42.42
CA GLY A 7 -20.54 14.03 41.95
C GLY A 7 -19.41 13.51 42.86
N LEU A 8 -18.20 13.35 42.30
CA LEU A 8 -16.89 13.32 42.99
C LEU A 8 -16.63 12.22 44.05
N PHE A 9 -15.55 11.43 43.90
CA PHE A 9 -14.41 11.46 44.82
C PHE A 9 -13.32 10.46 44.40
N TYR A 10 -12.10 10.97 44.32
CA TYR A 10 -10.81 10.28 44.24
C TYR A 10 -10.11 10.57 45.59
N GLU A 11 -9.46 9.58 46.19
CA GLU A 11 -8.61 9.56 47.42
C GLU A 11 -9.03 8.33 48.26
N GLY A 12 -8.19 7.50 48.87
CA GLY A 12 -6.75 7.41 49.11
C GLY A 12 -6.56 6.08 49.87
N ASN A 13 -5.52 5.29 49.58
CA ASN A 13 -4.22 5.30 50.25
C ASN A 13 -4.14 4.38 51.50
N MET A 14 -3.07 3.56 51.53
CA MET A 14 -2.43 2.92 52.70
C MET A 14 -3.15 1.74 53.38
N ALA A 15 -2.51 0.65 53.80
CA ALA A 15 -1.14 0.16 53.73
C ALA A 15 -1.05 -1.24 54.41
N VAL A 16 0.18 -1.78 54.43
CA VAL A 16 0.82 -2.71 55.38
C VAL A 16 0.43 -4.19 55.35
N ALA A 17 1.34 -5.18 55.35
CA ALA A 17 2.79 -5.23 55.56
C ALA A 17 3.37 -6.60 55.07
N GLU A 18 4.68 -6.62 54.76
CA GLU A 18 5.69 -7.69 55.02
C GLU A 18 5.37 -9.16 54.63
N LEU A 19 6.27 -10.03 54.16
CA LEU A 19 7.68 -10.23 54.46
C LEU A 19 8.27 -11.27 53.49
N LEU A 20 9.57 -11.14 53.24
CA LEU A 20 10.49 -11.93 52.42
C LEU A 20 10.59 -13.44 52.74
N ARG A 21 10.69 -14.27 51.68
CA ARG A 21 11.52 -15.50 51.48
C ARG A 21 10.98 -16.21 50.23
N GLY A 22 11.71 -16.50 49.14
CA GLY A 22 13.05 -17.04 48.99
C GLY A 22 12.94 -18.47 48.45
N ALA A 23 13.24 -18.70 47.16
CA ALA A 23 13.63 -19.95 46.47
C ALA A 23 13.19 -19.85 44.99
N ALA A 24 14.10 -19.56 44.06
CA ALA A 24 14.90 -20.56 43.33
C ALA A 24 14.04 -21.44 42.41
N LEU A 25 14.07 -21.06 41.14
CA LEU A 25 13.58 -21.79 39.98
C LEU A 25 14.53 -22.97 39.70
N ASP A 26 14.01 -24.19 39.56
CA ASP A 26 14.39 -25.04 38.43
C ASP A 26 13.38 -26.18 38.13
N SER A 27 13.16 -26.34 36.82
CA SER A 27 12.64 -27.42 35.98
C SER A 27 11.99 -28.70 36.57
N HIS A 28 10.79 -29.07 36.05
CA HIS A 28 10.58 -30.25 35.18
C HIS A 28 9.11 -30.43 34.67
N ALA A 29 8.88 -30.11 33.38
CA ALA A 29 7.93 -30.74 32.41
C ALA A 29 6.39 -30.79 32.66
N PRO A 30 5.54 -31.20 31.69
CA PRO A 30 4.87 -30.28 30.75
C PRO A 30 3.33 -30.41 30.73
N ALA A 31 2.61 -29.29 30.53
CA ALA A 31 1.16 -29.31 30.28
C ALA A 31 0.83 -28.70 28.90
N ARG A 32 0.21 -29.54 28.06
CA ARG A 32 -0.40 -29.20 26.77
C ARG A 32 -1.25 -27.93 26.88
N HIS A 33 -1.02 -26.96 26.01
CA HIS A 33 -1.96 -25.86 25.76
C HIS A 33 -2.76 -26.14 24.48
N PRO A 34 -4.10 -26.02 24.49
CA PRO A 34 -4.90 -25.95 23.27
C PRO A 34 -5.03 -24.49 22.78
N ASN A 35 -4.90 -24.32 21.47
CA ASN A 35 -5.31 -23.17 20.63
C ASN A 35 -4.88 -21.76 21.06
N GLY A 36 -3.76 -21.30 20.50
CA GLY A 36 -3.50 -19.88 20.27
C GLY A 36 -3.86 -19.53 18.83
N MET A 37 -4.70 -18.51 18.63
CA MET A 37 -4.89 -17.88 17.33
C MET A 37 -3.56 -17.24 16.93
N GLU A 38 -2.91 -17.75 15.88
CA GLU A 38 -1.78 -17.06 15.26
C GLU A 38 -2.32 -15.78 14.63
N GLN A 39 -2.08 -14.65 15.29
CA GLN A 39 -2.17 -13.35 14.65
C GLN A 39 -0.97 -13.26 13.71
N GLU A 40 -1.25 -13.30 12.40
CA GLU A 40 -0.26 -12.93 11.39
C GLU A 40 0.31 -11.54 11.76
N PRO A 41 1.63 -11.34 11.66
CA PRO A 41 2.24 -10.09 12.06
C PRO A 41 1.68 -8.95 11.19
N GLU A 42 1.04 -7.96 11.81
CA GLU A 42 0.61 -6.74 11.13
C GLU A 42 1.82 -6.11 10.43
N LYS A 43 1.79 -6.11 9.09
CA LYS A 43 2.85 -5.50 8.29
C LYS A 43 2.98 -4.03 8.71
N PRO A 44 4.21 -3.53 8.92
CA PRO A 44 4.41 -2.11 9.22
C PRO A 44 3.78 -1.27 8.10
N VAL A 45 3.06 -0.22 8.48
CA VAL A 45 2.37 0.68 7.54
C VAL A 45 3.38 1.15 6.49
N SER A 46 3.17 0.69 5.25
CA SER A 46 4.05 1.01 4.15
C SER A 46 3.97 2.50 3.82
N LYS A 47 5.12 3.14 3.61
CA LYS A 47 5.16 4.52 3.09
C LYS A 47 4.80 4.58 1.60
N GLN A 48 4.69 3.42 0.95
CA GLN A 48 4.35 3.32 -0.46
C GLN A 48 2.91 3.79 -0.67
N LYS A 49 2.73 4.60 -1.71
CA LYS A 49 1.45 5.00 -2.27
C LYS A 49 1.37 4.50 -3.71
N VAL A 50 0.16 4.52 -4.27
CA VAL A 50 -0.06 4.19 -5.68
C VAL A 50 -0.38 5.46 -6.44
N TYR A 51 0.41 5.70 -7.46
CA TYR A 51 0.31 6.84 -8.35
C TYR A 51 -0.35 6.42 -9.66
N THR A 52 -1.21 7.28 -10.19
CA THR A 52 -1.69 7.15 -11.57
C THR A 52 -0.75 7.94 -12.47
N LEU A 53 -0.12 7.27 -13.42
CA LEU A 53 0.76 7.87 -14.42
C LEU A 53 0.17 7.62 -15.81
N VAL A 54 0.27 8.61 -16.69
CA VAL A 54 0.09 8.42 -18.13
C VAL A 54 1.45 8.56 -18.79
N VAL A 55 1.85 7.52 -19.52
CA VAL A 55 3.12 7.49 -20.23
C VAL A 55 2.86 7.38 -21.72
N GLU A 56 3.39 8.33 -22.48
CA GLU A 56 3.44 8.22 -23.93
C GLU A 56 4.68 7.43 -24.33
N VAL A 57 4.51 6.43 -25.19
CA VAL A 57 5.60 5.61 -25.74
C VAL A 57 5.63 5.73 -27.25
N GLY A 58 6.83 5.79 -27.82
CA GLY A 58 7.06 5.81 -29.26
C GLY A 58 7.25 4.41 -29.85
N ARG A 59 7.08 4.28 -31.18
CA ARG A 59 7.40 3.07 -31.94
C ARG A 59 8.89 2.75 -31.89
N LYS A 60 9.22 1.51 -31.51
CA LYS A 60 10.54 0.88 -31.63
C LYS A 60 10.40 -0.57 -32.09
N ALA A 61 11.47 -1.15 -32.64
CA ALA A 61 11.50 -2.57 -32.95
C ALA A 61 11.39 -3.42 -31.67
N GLY A 62 10.46 -4.39 -31.66
CA GLY A 62 10.36 -5.42 -30.61
C GLY A 62 9.61 -5.01 -29.34
N ASP A 63 8.97 -3.86 -29.32
CA ASP A 63 8.31 -3.31 -28.12
C ASP A 63 6.83 -3.73 -27.94
N GLY A 64 6.33 -4.61 -28.83
CA GLY A 64 5.01 -5.24 -28.69
C GLY A 64 3.79 -4.35 -28.97
N LEU A 65 3.92 -3.11 -29.46
CA LEU A 65 2.72 -2.36 -29.86
C LEU A 65 2.06 -2.97 -31.12
N PRO A 66 0.74 -2.76 -31.31
CA PRO A 66 0.02 -3.26 -32.48
C PRO A 66 0.62 -2.82 -33.81
N ASP A 67 0.40 -3.63 -34.85
CA ASP A 67 0.85 -3.32 -36.20
C ASP A 67 0.36 -1.94 -36.66
N LYS A 68 1.27 -1.20 -37.32
CA LYS A 68 1.05 0.18 -37.82
C LYS A 68 0.88 1.24 -36.74
N ALA A 69 1.00 0.90 -35.46
CA ALA A 69 0.98 1.91 -34.42
C ALA A 69 2.28 2.74 -34.43
N THR A 70 2.16 4.07 -34.35
CA THR A 70 3.29 5.01 -34.23
C THR A 70 3.75 5.20 -32.79
N GLY A 71 2.91 4.83 -31.84
CA GLY A 71 3.13 4.95 -30.40
C GLY A 71 1.90 4.49 -29.63
N ALA A 72 1.87 4.76 -28.32
CA ALA A 72 0.69 4.55 -27.49
C ALA A 72 0.72 5.46 -26.27
N ALA A 73 -0.46 5.75 -25.72
CA ALA A 73 -0.61 6.20 -24.34
C ALA A 73 -0.87 4.99 -23.42
N LEU A 74 -0.13 4.91 -22.32
CA LEU A 74 -0.27 3.89 -21.29
C LEU A 74 -0.78 4.54 -20.01
N VAL A 75 -1.91 4.06 -19.49
CA VAL A 75 -2.32 4.36 -18.12
C VAL A 75 -1.66 3.34 -17.21
N ILE A 76 -0.91 3.81 -16.22
CA ILE A 76 -0.07 2.99 -15.36
C ILE A 76 -0.40 3.31 -13.90
N TYR A 77 -0.59 2.27 -13.10
CA TYR A 77 -0.57 2.37 -11.64
C TYR A 77 0.81 1.92 -11.15
N ALA A 78 1.51 2.82 -10.47
CA ALA A 78 2.87 2.58 -10.00
C ALA A 78 2.94 2.81 -8.49
N SER A 79 3.51 1.84 -7.77
CA SER A 79 3.87 2.07 -6.37
C SER A 79 5.10 2.98 -6.28
N GLY A 80 5.10 3.88 -5.31
CA GLY A 80 6.26 4.72 -4.97
C GLY A 80 6.10 5.38 -3.59
N VAL A 81 7.21 5.73 -2.94
CA VAL A 81 7.18 6.55 -1.71
C VAL A 81 6.84 7.99 -2.05
N ASP A 82 7.29 8.45 -3.21
CA ASP A 82 6.90 9.71 -3.83
C ASP A 82 6.67 9.52 -5.34
N GLU A 83 6.08 10.54 -5.97
CA GLU A 83 5.77 10.52 -7.40
C GLU A 83 7.04 10.39 -8.25
N ALA A 84 8.12 11.07 -7.85
CA ALA A 84 9.36 11.06 -8.61
C ALA A 84 10.01 9.66 -8.62
N GLU A 85 9.89 8.89 -7.54
CA GLU A 85 10.25 7.48 -7.47
C GLU A 85 9.37 6.63 -8.39
N ALA A 86 8.03 6.76 -8.29
CA ALA A 86 7.11 6.02 -9.15
C ALA A 86 7.40 6.26 -10.65
N VAL A 87 7.72 7.50 -11.03
CA VAL A 87 8.13 7.87 -12.40
C VAL A 87 9.44 7.20 -12.79
N ARG A 88 10.47 7.25 -11.93
CA ARG A 88 11.78 6.63 -12.23
C ARG A 88 11.66 5.12 -12.42
N GLU A 89 10.95 4.45 -11.53
CA GLU A 89 10.74 3.00 -11.61
C GLU A 89 9.92 2.62 -12.83
N THR A 90 8.85 3.36 -13.13
CA THR A 90 8.04 3.16 -14.33
C THR A 90 8.89 3.27 -15.60
N VAL A 91 9.70 4.32 -15.74
CA VAL A 91 10.59 4.49 -16.90
C VAL A 91 11.61 3.35 -16.99
N ALA A 92 12.14 2.89 -15.85
CA ALA A 92 13.09 1.77 -15.82
C ALA A 92 12.45 0.46 -16.30
N VAL A 93 11.26 0.13 -15.79
CA VAL A 93 10.50 -1.08 -16.17
C VAL A 93 10.14 -1.05 -17.66
N LEU A 94 9.63 0.08 -18.17
CA LEU A 94 9.26 0.20 -19.59
C LEU A 94 10.45 -0.02 -20.52
N LYS A 95 11.64 0.49 -20.15
CA LYS A 95 12.87 0.27 -20.93
C LYS A 95 13.30 -1.19 -20.93
N VAL A 96 13.15 -1.90 -19.81
CA VAL A 96 13.42 -3.34 -19.73
C VAL A 96 12.42 -4.14 -20.57
N ALA A 97 11.19 -3.65 -20.70
CA ALA A 97 10.15 -4.20 -21.58
C ALA A 97 10.27 -3.75 -23.05
N ASP A 98 11.43 -3.21 -23.45
CA ASP A 98 11.73 -2.73 -24.79
C ASP A 98 10.87 -1.55 -25.32
N LEU A 99 9.99 -0.97 -24.51
CA LEU A 99 9.20 0.23 -24.83
C LEU A 99 10.05 1.50 -24.79
N ALA A 100 9.65 2.50 -25.58
CA ALA A 100 10.36 3.79 -25.70
C ALA A 100 9.54 4.93 -25.07
N PRO A 101 9.64 5.17 -23.75
CA PRO A 101 8.92 6.27 -23.09
C PRO A 101 9.40 7.63 -23.63
N LEU A 102 8.45 8.50 -23.95
CA LEU A 102 8.64 9.84 -24.52
C LEU A 102 8.29 10.92 -23.51
N ASP A 103 7.09 10.84 -22.94
CA ASP A 103 6.58 11.76 -21.93
C ASP A 103 5.91 11.01 -20.78
N VAL A 104 6.01 11.55 -19.57
CA VAL A 104 5.39 10.99 -18.36
C VAL A 104 4.64 12.09 -17.65
N SER A 105 3.33 11.89 -17.52
CA SER A 105 2.42 12.79 -16.81
C SER A 105 1.87 12.10 -15.56
N GLY A 106 1.94 12.78 -14.41
CA GLY A 106 1.44 12.29 -13.14
C GLY A 106 0.06 12.87 -12.78
N TYR A 107 -0.82 12.01 -12.27
CA TYR A 107 -2.20 12.36 -11.88
C TYR A 107 -2.43 12.15 -10.38
N GLY A 108 -1.34 12.17 -9.60
CA GLY A 108 -1.40 11.99 -8.15
C GLY A 108 -1.75 10.57 -7.70
N THR A 109 -2.02 10.47 -6.40
CA THR A 109 -2.28 9.22 -5.69
C THR A 109 -3.76 8.85 -5.69
N LEU A 110 -4.07 7.58 -5.41
CA LEU A 110 -5.46 7.16 -5.21
C LEU A 110 -6.18 8.01 -4.15
N GLU A 111 -5.51 8.36 -3.05
CA GLU A 111 -6.07 9.20 -1.99
C GLU A 111 -6.44 10.59 -2.48
N GLU A 112 -5.54 11.22 -3.27
CA GLU A 112 -5.75 12.56 -3.83
C GLU A 112 -6.91 12.55 -4.83
N ARG A 113 -6.96 11.56 -5.73
CA ARG A 113 -8.04 11.42 -6.71
C ARG A 113 -9.41 11.28 -6.04
N LEU A 114 -9.50 10.42 -5.02
CA LEU A 114 -10.74 10.26 -4.24
C LEU A 114 -11.13 11.54 -3.49
N ALA A 115 -10.15 12.31 -3.01
CA ALA A 115 -10.39 13.59 -2.35
C ALA A 115 -10.85 14.69 -3.33
N GLU A 116 -10.40 14.64 -4.58
CA GLU A 116 -10.84 15.52 -5.68
C GLU A 116 -12.23 15.15 -6.21
N GLY A 117 -12.76 14.00 -5.80
CA GLY A 117 -14.09 13.51 -6.17
C GLY A 117 -14.10 12.64 -7.43
N ASP A 118 -12.95 12.13 -7.85
CA ASP A 118 -12.87 11.16 -8.95
C ASP A 118 -13.59 9.87 -8.57
N GLU A 119 -14.36 9.33 -9.51
CA GLU A 119 -14.88 7.98 -9.42
C GLU A 119 -13.80 7.00 -9.90
N VAL A 120 -13.28 6.18 -8.99
CA VAL A 120 -12.33 5.10 -9.30
C VAL A 120 -13.05 3.76 -9.12
N PRO A 121 -13.43 3.08 -10.22
CA PRO A 121 -14.14 1.80 -10.17
C PRO A 121 -13.37 0.74 -9.38
N GLU A 122 -14.08 -0.25 -8.84
CA GLU A 122 -13.47 -1.30 -8.02
C GLU A 122 -12.39 -2.09 -8.76
N GLU A 123 -12.58 -2.37 -10.06
CA GLU A 123 -11.57 -3.03 -10.90
C GLU A 123 -10.26 -2.22 -10.98
N GLU A 124 -10.34 -0.89 -11.08
CA GLU A 124 -9.15 -0.03 -11.06
C GLU A 124 -8.50 -0.04 -9.67
N ARG A 125 -9.29 -0.02 -8.61
CA ARG A 125 -8.79 -0.08 -7.23
C ARG A 125 -8.08 -1.40 -6.94
N GLU A 126 -8.55 -2.50 -7.48
CA GLU A 126 -7.89 -3.81 -7.38
C GLU A 126 -6.52 -3.81 -8.08
N LEU A 127 -6.43 -3.24 -9.28
CA LEU A 127 -5.16 -3.08 -10.00
C LEU A 127 -4.19 -2.17 -9.23
N MET A 128 -4.69 -1.08 -8.66
CA MET A 128 -3.92 -0.17 -7.82
C MET A 128 -3.42 -0.85 -6.54
N GLN A 129 -4.28 -1.63 -5.88
CA GLN A 129 -3.92 -2.38 -4.68
C GLN A 129 -2.85 -3.43 -5.01
N ARG A 130 -2.98 -4.11 -6.14
CA ARG A 130 -1.96 -5.05 -6.61
C ARG A 130 -0.61 -4.38 -6.86
N ALA A 131 -0.60 -3.19 -7.47
CA ALA A 131 0.62 -2.41 -7.64
C ALA A 131 1.29 -2.11 -6.30
N LEU A 132 0.51 -1.74 -5.27
CA LEU A 132 1.01 -1.52 -3.90
C LEU A 132 1.57 -2.80 -3.25
N ASP A 133 0.79 -3.87 -3.28
CA ASP A 133 1.11 -5.11 -2.57
C ASP A 133 2.35 -5.79 -3.13
N GLU A 134 2.53 -5.72 -4.45
CA GLU A 134 3.66 -6.30 -5.17
C GLU A 134 4.85 -5.34 -5.32
N ASN A 135 4.71 -4.08 -4.88
CA ASN A 135 5.66 -3.00 -5.15
C ASN A 135 6.04 -2.94 -6.64
N SER A 136 5.02 -2.85 -7.50
CA SER A 136 5.13 -3.06 -8.94
C SER A 136 4.53 -1.92 -9.76
N VAL A 137 4.79 -1.98 -11.07
CA VAL A 137 4.26 -1.08 -12.10
C VAL A 137 3.26 -1.88 -12.94
N VAL A 138 1.99 -1.49 -12.93
CA VAL A 138 0.89 -2.18 -13.62
C VAL A 138 0.35 -1.30 -14.75
N VAL A 139 0.37 -1.82 -15.98
CA VAL A 139 -0.29 -1.16 -17.12
C VAL A 139 -1.79 -1.49 -17.06
N ALA A 140 -2.61 -0.49 -16.80
CA ALA A 140 -4.06 -0.63 -16.68
C ALA A 140 -4.79 -0.50 -18.02
N GLN A 141 -4.31 0.42 -18.87
CA GLN A 141 -4.86 0.65 -20.20
C GLN A 141 -3.74 0.97 -21.18
N MET A 142 -3.91 0.53 -22.43
CA MET A 142 -3.07 0.90 -23.56
C MET A 142 -3.95 1.42 -24.70
N THR A 143 -3.65 2.64 -25.17
CA THR A 143 -4.34 3.29 -26.28
C THR A 143 -3.33 3.57 -27.40
N PRO A 144 -3.30 2.75 -28.47
CA PRO A 144 -2.35 2.92 -29.56
C PRO A 144 -2.65 4.18 -30.41
N PHE A 145 -1.59 4.78 -30.96
CA PHE A 145 -1.64 5.86 -31.94
C PHE A 145 -1.36 5.33 -33.34
N TYR A 146 -2.00 5.90 -34.38
CA TYR A 146 -1.93 5.42 -35.77
C TYR A 146 -1.79 6.57 -36.80
N ASP A 147 -1.28 7.71 -36.34
CA ASP A 147 -1.14 8.94 -37.12
C ASP A 147 -0.04 8.90 -38.19
#